data_AF-A0A0A8L2L4-F1
#
_entry.id   AF-A0A0A8L2L4-F1
#
_cell.length_a   1.000
_cell.length_b   1.000
_cell.length_c   1.000
_cell.angle_alpha   90.00
_cell.angle_beta   90.00
_cell.angle_gamma   90.00
#
_symmetry.space_group_name_H-M   'P 1'
#
loop_
_entity.id
_entity.type
_entity.pdbx_description
1 polymer ?
#
loop_
_entity_poly.entity_id
_entity_poly.type
_entity_poly.pdbx_seq_one_letter_code
_entity_poly.pdbx_strand_id
1 'polypeptide(L)'
;MGSTLYLSNLPSRPDSFSKFKHLLLSTINPAHRSVSNDVDTKFVINANEDNSVNSEAPRLLDEKYQIIGISKYGSMPLQKSCFITFKDSSSCNTFLEEFQGKFKVNGRSVNIELAKKDSFAAMYHQGKHAELKNELESRKLKDVDDIPVNKKKDKTAVLKRRLRRARSKLRRKNLDEETIQKLLSKSQILSGKVKKNTAEKPEANETSMKKKVVEIVGNPPHHILLVQNLPQDVTLPELENIFIADGFKEVRLVSVRNLCFVEYHSTQNAVKVVENLGHDFSFKNSSIKIGYAKK
;
A
#
# COMPACT_ATOMS: atom_id res chain seq x y z
N MET A 1 26.84 -10.04 -15.99
CA MET A 1 26.72 -10.96 -14.83
C MET A 1 25.84 -10.30 -13.79
N GLY A 2 25.22 -11.09 -12.91
CA GLY A 2 24.42 -10.55 -11.81
C GLY A 2 25.28 -9.80 -10.79
N SER A 3 24.64 -9.02 -9.94
CA SER A 3 25.25 -8.27 -8.82
C SER A 3 24.48 -8.48 -7.52
N THR A 4 23.54 -9.42 -7.54
CA THR A 4 22.73 -9.80 -6.39
C THR A 4 22.93 -11.29 -6.10
N LEU A 5 23.24 -11.62 -4.85
CA LEU A 5 23.34 -12.99 -4.36
C LEU A 5 22.08 -13.39 -3.61
N TYR A 6 21.70 -14.64 -3.76
CA TYR A 6 20.66 -15.32 -2.99
C TYR A 6 21.31 -16.23 -1.94
N LEU A 7 20.98 -15.99 -0.68
CA LEU A 7 21.43 -16.81 0.43
C LEU A 7 20.26 -17.63 0.97
N SER A 8 20.46 -18.92 1.19
CA SER A 8 19.47 -19.82 1.78
C SER A 8 20.04 -20.61 2.97
N ASN A 9 19.16 -21.25 3.73
CA ASN A 9 19.48 -21.94 4.99
C ASN A 9 19.97 -21.02 6.14
N LEU A 10 19.56 -19.75 6.13
CA LEU A 10 19.87 -18.81 7.20
C LEU A 10 19.13 -19.15 8.51
N PRO A 11 19.63 -18.68 9.67
CA PRO A 11 18.90 -18.80 10.92
C PRO A 11 17.56 -18.03 10.85
N SER A 12 16.52 -18.61 11.44
CA SER A 12 15.19 -17.99 11.50
C SER A 12 15.14 -16.82 12.48
N ARG A 13 16.05 -16.80 13.46
CA ARG A 13 16.21 -15.71 14.43
C ARG A 13 17.53 -14.98 14.18
N PRO A 14 17.60 -13.66 14.42
CA PRO A 14 16.58 -12.82 15.07
C PRO A 14 15.41 -12.40 14.15
N ASP A 15 14.24 -12.17 14.75
CA ASP A 15 13.00 -11.79 14.02
C ASP A 15 13.04 -10.33 13.52
N SER A 16 13.75 -9.46 14.22
CA SER A 16 13.97 -8.07 13.80
C SER A 16 14.94 -8.02 12.63
N PHE A 17 14.53 -7.37 11.54
CA PHE A 17 15.37 -7.21 10.35
C PHE A 17 16.67 -6.47 10.67
N SER A 18 16.65 -5.41 11.49
CA SER A 18 17.85 -4.67 11.89
C SER A 18 18.83 -5.57 12.66
N LYS A 19 18.34 -6.35 13.64
CA LYS A 19 19.19 -7.31 14.37
C LYS A 19 19.75 -8.41 13.44
N PHE A 20 18.95 -8.87 12.49
CA PHE A 20 19.39 -9.86 11.49
C PHE A 20 20.47 -9.28 10.58
N LYS A 21 20.29 -8.04 10.12
CA LYS A 21 21.24 -7.29 9.30
C LYS A 21 22.58 -7.15 10.02
N HIS A 22 22.57 -6.73 11.29
CA HIS A 22 23.78 -6.65 12.11
C HIS A 22 24.45 -8.00 12.31
N LEU A 23 23.67 -9.05 12.61
CA LEU A 23 24.21 -10.40 12.74
C LEU A 23 24.93 -10.83 11.46
N LEU A 24 24.28 -10.69 10.31
CA LEU A 24 24.82 -11.11 9.03
C LEU A 24 26.09 -10.31 8.64
N LEU A 25 26.07 -8.99 8.83
CA LEU A 25 27.24 -8.15 8.56
C LEU A 25 28.40 -8.45 9.50
N SER A 26 28.14 -8.68 10.79
CA SER A 26 29.18 -9.06 11.76
C SER A 26 29.83 -10.40 11.43
N THR A 27 29.08 -11.33 10.81
CA THR A 27 29.63 -12.61 10.35
C THR A 27 30.42 -12.49 9.05
N ILE A 28 30.08 -11.52 8.19
CA ILE A 28 30.80 -11.28 6.91
C ILE A 28 32.09 -10.50 7.17
N ASN A 29 31.98 -9.40 7.91
CA ASN A 29 33.08 -8.52 8.22
C ASN A 29 33.10 -8.27 9.75
N PRO A 30 34.00 -8.94 10.49
CA PRO A 30 34.12 -8.74 11.93
C PRO A 30 34.50 -7.29 12.31
N ALA A 31 35.18 -6.57 11.41
CA ALA A 31 35.53 -5.17 11.60
C ALA A 31 34.38 -4.21 11.27
N HIS A 32 33.23 -4.71 10.83
CA HIS A 32 32.06 -3.89 10.56
C HIS A 32 31.62 -3.20 11.86
N ARG A 33 31.93 -1.90 11.97
CA ARG A 33 31.43 -1.05 13.04
C ARG A 33 29.91 -1.08 12.94
N SER A 34 29.24 -1.57 13.99
CA SER A 34 27.79 -1.42 14.09
C SER A 34 27.54 0.08 14.19
N VAL A 35 27.36 0.74 13.05
CA VAL A 35 26.97 2.15 13.01
C VAL A 35 25.66 2.19 13.76
N SER A 36 25.71 2.70 14.99
CA SER A 36 24.57 2.94 15.82
C SER A 36 23.61 3.79 15.02
N ASN A 37 22.39 3.28 14.83
CA ASN A 37 21.22 3.89 14.21
C ASN A 37 21.09 3.67 12.69
N ASP A 38 20.08 2.89 12.33
CA ASP A 38 19.04 3.24 11.35
C ASP A 38 19.47 4.02 10.10
N VAL A 39 20.60 3.66 9.48
CA VAL A 39 20.80 4.00 8.07
C VAL A 39 19.79 3.17 7.32
N ASP A 40 18.67 3.81 6.97
CA ASP A 40 17.61 3.26 6.15
C ASP A 40 18.22 2.92 4.77
N THR A 41 18.76 1.70 4.64
CA THR A 41 19.29 1.15 3.38
C THR A 41 18.15 0.70 2.47
N LYS A 42 16.95 1.26 2.65
CA LYS A 42 15.85 1.06 1.72
C LYS A 42 16.18 1.87 0.49
N PHE A 43 16.48 1.16 -0.57
CA PHE A 43 16.52 1.74 -1.90
C PHE A 43 15.11 2.27 -2.23
N VAL A 44 14.99 3.59 -2.39
CA VAL A 44 13.77 4.27 -2.81
C VAL A 44 14.03 4.85 -4.18
N ILE A 45 13.18 4.51 -5.15
CA ILE A 45 13.16 5.17 -6.45
C ILE A 45 12.18 6.34 -6.30
N ASN A 46 12.69 7.56 -6.15
CA ASN A 46 11.86 8.76 -6.20
C ASN A 46 11.37 8.94 -7.65
N ALA A 47 10.09 8.67 -7.88
CA ALA A 47 9.49 8.77 -9.22
C ALA A 47 9.34 10.22 -9.73
N ASN A 48 9.51 11.20 -8.84
CA ASN A 48 9.27 12.63 -9.10
C ASN A 48 10.54 13.47 -9.18
N GLU A 49 11.71 12.89 -8.92
CA GLU A 49 12.97 13.59 -9.20
C GLU A 49 13.29 13.38 -10.67
N ASP A 50 13.24 14.47 -11.43
CA ASP A 50 13.80 14.51 -12.78
C ASP A 50 15.18 13.87 -12.74
N ASN A 51 15.49 13.08 -13.76
CA ASN A 51 16.72 12.30 -13.90
C ASN A 51 18.00 13.17 -14.02
N SER A 52 18.06 14.34 -13.37
CA SER A 52 19.31 15.01 -13.07
C SER A 52 20.12 14.06 -12.20
N VAL A 53 21.09 13.46 -12.86
CA VAL A 53 22.20 12.65 -12.39
C VAL A 53 22.75 13.24 -11.09
N ASN A 54 22.13 12.95 -9.95
CA ASN A 54 22.81 13.06 -8.68
C ASN A 54 23.71 11.83 -8.61
N SER A 55 24.93 12.02 -9.11
CA SER A 55 26.11 11.17 -8.96
C SER A 55 26.51 10.99 -7.49
N GLU A 56 25.56 10.83 -6.58
CA GLU A 56 25.87 10.42 -5.22
C GLU A 56 26.25 8.95 -5.28
N ALA A 57 27.50 8.66 -4.93
CA ALA A 57 27.98 7.29 -4.81
C ALA A 57 27.01 6.48 -3.92
N PRO A 58 26.70 5.22 -4.28
CA PRO A 58 25.82 4.40 -3.49
C PRO A 58 26.30 4.36 -2.05
N ARG A 59 25.39 4.65 -1.10
CA ARG A 59 25.70 4.47 0.32
C ARG A 59 25.95 2.99 0.55
N LEU A 60 27.21 2.65 0.82
CA LEU A 60 27.63 1.28 1.06
C LEU A 60 27.33 0.91 2.52
N LEU A 61 26.80 -0.29 2.68
CA LEU A 61 26.59 -0.94 3.95
C LEU A 61 27.87 -1.62 4.47
N ASP A 62 28.71 -2.08 3.55
CA ASP A 62 30.04 -2.59 3.85
C ASP A 62 30.99 -2.13 2.75
N GLU A 63 32.08 -1.45 3.15
CA GLU A 63 33.07 -0.92 2.22
C GLU A 63 33.97 -2.03 1.65
N LYS A 64 34.29 -3.05 2.45
CA LYS A 64 35.20 -4.14 2.07
C LYS A 64 34.67 -4.93 0.88
N TYR A 65 33.42 -5.35 0.94
CA TYR A 65 32.77 -6.12 -0.13
C TYR A 65 31.86 -5.27 -1.02
N GLN A 66 31.82 -3.95 -0.81
CA GLN A 66 30.96 -3.01 -1.56
C GLN A 66 29.49 -3.44 -1.58
N ILE A 67 28.97 -3.83 -0.41
CA ILE A 67 27.57 -4.22 -0.25
C ILE A 67 26.73 -2.94 -0.22
N ILE A 68 25.73 -2.84 -1.08
CA ILE A 68 24.76 -1.74 -1.09
C ILE A 68 23.64 -2.01 -0.08
N GLY A 69 23.11 -3.23 -0.08
CA GLY A 69 21.91 -3.53 0.69
C GLY A 69 21.69 -5.01 0.92
N ILE A 70 20.89 -5.28 1.94
CA ILE A 70 20.41 -6.62 2.29
C ILE A 70 18.88 -6.55 2.27
N SER A 71 18.21 -7.56 1.70
CA SER A 71 16.76 -7.69 1.75
C SER A 71 16.35 -9.07 2.24
N LYS A 72 15.35 -9.12 3.14
CA LYS A 72 14.84 -10.35 3.75
C LYS A 72 13.32 -10.37 3.67
N TYR A 73 12.74 -11.54 3.38
CA TYR A 73 11.30 -11.72 3.38
C TYR A 73 10.81 -12.20 4.76
N GLY A 74 9.67 -11.64 5.21
CA GLY A 74 9.02 -12.06 6.45
C GLY A 74 8.10 -13.28 6.29
N SER A 75 7.89 -13.76 5.07
CA SER A 75 6.99 -14.89 4.78
C SER A 75 7.64 -16.22 5.18
N MET A 76 6.85 -17.14 5.73
CA MET A 76 7.32 -18.47 6.17
C MET A 76 8.17 -19.24 5.16
N PRO A 77 7.84 -19.32 3.84
CA PRO A 77 8.67 -20.08 2.90
C PRO A 77 10.04 -19.44 2.64
N LEU A 78 10.19 -18.14 2.85
CA LEU A 78 11.41 -17.37 2.54
C LEU A 78 12.07 -16.79 3.80
N GLN A 79 11.61 -17.16 4.99
CA GLN A 79 12.14 -16.63 6.25
C GLN A 79 13.61 -16.99 6.50
N LYS A 80 14.07 -18.10 5.91
CA LYS A 80 15.45 -18.60 5.99
C LYS A 80 16.28 -18.23 4.76
N SER A 81 15.82 -17.25 3.98
CA SER A 81 16.58 -16.72 2.86
C SER A 81 16.66 -15.20 2.89
N CYS A 82 17.68 -14.67 2.22
CA CYS A 82 17.84 -13.23 1.99
C CYS A 82 18.57 -12.99 0.68
N PHE A 83 18.54 -11.74 0.22
CA PHE A 83 19.33 -11.29 -0.92
C PHE A 83 20.32 -10.24 -0.47
N ILE A 84 21.54 -10.31 -1.00
CA ILE A 84 22.59 -9.31 -0.80
C ILE A 84 22.85 -8.65 -2.15
N THR A 85 22.77 -7.31 -2.17
CA THR A 85 23.04 -6.49 -3.34
C THR A 85 24.43 -5.89 -3.24
N PHE A 86 25.24 -6.09 -4.27
CA PHE A 86 26.57 -5.52 -4.42
C PHE A 86 26.55 -4.34 -5.39
N LYS A 87 27.53 -3.45 -5.26
CA LYS A 87 27.75 -2.37 -6.23
C LYS A 87 28.11 -2.91 -7.60
N ASP A 88 29.13 -3.75 -7.63
CA ASP A 88 29.72 -4.26 -8.86
C ASP A 88 29.60 -5.79 -8.94
N SER A 89 29.53 -6.32 -10.17
CA SER A 89 29.56 -7.77 -10.41
C SER A 89 30.89 -8.40 -10.00
N SER A 90 32.00 -7.66 -10.11
CA SER A 90 33.32 -8.13 -9.66
C SER A 90 33.33 -8.42 -8.16
N SER A 91 32.82 -7.48 -7.35
CA SER A 91 32.72 -7.61 -5.88
C SER A 91 31.81 -8.78 -5.48
N CYS A 92 30.72 -8.99 -6.23
CA CYS A 92 29.84 -10.14 -6.07
C CYS A 92 30.56 -11.48 -6.31
N ASN A 93 31.40 -11.58 -7.36
CA ASN A 93 32.16 -12.78 -7.67
C ASN A 93 33.26 -13.04 -6.63
N THR A 94 33.99 -12.01 -6.22
CA THR A 94 34.99 -12.13 -5.14
C THR A 94 34.35 -12.64 -3.84
N PHE A 95 33.17 -12.10 -3.48
CA PHE A 95 32.43 -12.58 -2.33
C PHE A 95 32.00 -14.04 -2.49
N LEU A 96 31.48 -14.41 -3.67
CA LEU A 96 31.06 -15.77 -3.95
C LEU A 96 32.23 -16.75 -3.78
N GLU A 97 33.39 -16.46 -4.37
CA GLU A 97 34.58 -17.31 -4.29
C GLU A 97 35.12 -17.46 -2.86
N GLU A 98 35.15 -16.38 -2.07
CA GLU A 98 35.66 -16.41 -0.70
C GLU A 98 34.76 -17.23 0.25
N PHE A 99 33.44 -17.08 0.10
CA PHE A 99 32.46 -17.60 1.06
C PHE A 99 31.81 -18.92 0.64
N GLN A 100 32.00 -19.39 -0.60
CA GLN A 100 31.39 -20.62 -1.07
C GLN A 100 31.76 -21.83 -0.20
N GLY A 101 30.74 -22.50 0.34
CA GLY A 101 30.89 -23.73 1.13
C GLY A 101 31.44 -23.56 2.55
N LYS A 102 31.96 -22.38 2.91
CA LYS A 102 32.53 -22.10 4.25
C LYS A 102 31.69 -21.15 5.08
N PHE A 103 30.79 -20.40 4.46
CA PHE A 103 30.01 -19.38 5.16
C PHE A 103 29.03 -19.99 6.17
N LYS A 104 29.21 -19.62 7.44
CA LYS A 104 28.37 -20.09 8.56
C LYS A 104 27.81 -18.90 9.34
N VAL A 105 26.51 -18.93 9.58
CA VAL A 105 25.80 -17.92 10.40
C VAL A 105 25.11 -18.65 11.55
N ASN A 106 25.48 -18.31 12.80
CA ASN A 106 25.02 -19.00 14.02
C ASN A 106 25.15 -20.54 13.94
N GLY A 107 26.30 -21.01 13.44
CA GLY A 107 26.59 -22.45 13.31
C GLY A 107 25.90 -23.15 12.13
N ARG A 108 25.04 -22.48 11.37
CA ARG A 108 24.42 -23.05 10.16
C ARG A 108 25.23 -22.71 8.92
N SER A 109 25.53 -23.71 8.11
CA SER A 109 26.11 -23.51 6.79
C SER A 109 25.08 -22.89 5.85
N VAL A 110 25.43 -21.73 5.28
CA VAL A 110 24.56 -20.97 4.39
C VAL A 110 24.92 -21.32 2.95
N ASN A 111 23.91 -21.56 2.13
CA ASN A 111 24.11 -21.79 0.70
C ASN A 111 24.05 -20.44 -0.02
N ILE A 112 25.03 -20.17 -0.87
CA ILE A 112 25.17 -18.92 -1.62
C ILE A 112 25.03 -19.25 -3.11
N GLU A 113 24.13 -18.55 -3.79
CA GLU A 113 23.85 -18.69 -5.22
C GLU A 113 23.69 -17.32 -5.87
N LEU A 114 23.88 -17.22 -7.18
CA LEU A 114 23.50 -16.03 -7.93
C LEU A 114 21.98 -15.90 -7.97
N ALA A 115 21.48 -14.68 -7.75
CA ALA A 115 20.04 -14.44 -7.85
C ALA A 115 19.57 -14.57 -9.30
N LYS A 116 18.36 -15.11 -9.49
CA LYS A 116 17.73 -15.24 -10.82
C LYS A 116 17.47 -13.89 -11.50
N LYS A 117 17.26 -12.85 -10.69
CA LYS A 117 17.06 -11.46 -11.12
C LYS A 117 17.90 -10.56 -10.23
N ASP A 118 18.46 -9.52 -10.82
CA ASP A 118 19.14 -8.49 -10.05
C ASP A 118 18.13 -7.66 -9.25
N SER A 119 18.61 -7.13 -8.12
CA SER A 119 17.86 -6.17 -7.33
C SER A 119 17.73 -4.83 -8.07
N PHE A 120 16.66 -4.09 -7.79
CA PHE A 120 16.44 -2.79 -8.42
C PHE A 120 17.55 -1.77 -8.12
N ALA A 121 18.11 -1.83 -6.91
CA ALA A 121 19.26 -1.01 -6.53
C ALA A 121 20.48 -1.31 -7.41
N ALA A 122 20.79 -2.58 -7.63
CA ALA A 122 21.85 -2.99 -8.54
C ALA A 122 21.62 -2.47 -9.96
N MET A 123 20.42 -2.68 -10.51
CA MET A 123 20.10 -2.21 -11.87
C MET A 123 20.24 -0.69 -12.01
N TYR A 124 19.83 0.05 -10.97
CA TYR A 124 19.94 1.50 -10.93
C TYR A 124 21.41 1.96 -10.91
N HIS A 125 22.24 1.41 -10.01
CA HIS A 125 23.64 1.82 -9.90
C HIS A 125 24.52 1.32 -11.06
N GLN A 126 24.10 0.28 -11.78
CA GLN A 126 24.75 -0.17 -13.02
C GLN A 126 24.34 0.64 -14.26
N GLY A 127 23.45 1.62 -14.12
CA GLY A 127 22.95 2.41 -15.25
C GLY A 127 21.95 1.67 -16.16
N LYS A 128 21.44 0.49 -15.75
CA LYS A 128 20.44 -0.30 -16.49
C LYS A 128 19.03 0.25 -16.31
N HIS A 129 18.85 1.56 -16.47
CA HIS A 129 17.60 2.26 -16.20
C HIS A 129 16.46 1.80 -17.13
N ALA A 130 16.77 1.45 -18.38
CA ALA A 130 15.77 0.95 -19.34
C ALA A 130 15.18 -0.40 -18.89
N GLU A 131 16.03 -1.36 -18.53
CA GLU A 131 15.61 -2.66 -18.00
C GLU A 131 14.82 -2.50 -16.70
N LEU A 132 15.25 -1.58 -15.83
CA LEU A 132 14.56 -1.28 -14.57
C LEU A 132 13.14 -0.75 -14.82
N LYS A 133 12.99 0.20 -15.76
CA LYS A 133 11.67 0.73 -16.17
C LYS A 133 10.78 -0.39 -16.71
N ASN A 134 11.29 -1.22 -17.62
CA ASN A 134 10.56 -2.34 -18.20
C ASN A 134 10.12 -3.35 -17.13
N GLU A 135 10.99 -3.71 -16.18
CA GLU A 135 10.65 -4.64 -15.10
C GLU A 135 9.61 -4.03 -14.14
N LEU A 136 9.69 -2.72 -13.83
CA LEU A 136 8.68 -2.01 -13.04
C LEU A 136 7.31 -1.98 -13.75
N GLU A 137 7.28 -1.70 -15.04
CA GLU A 137 6.05 -1.70 -15.86
C GLU A 137 5.44 -3.08 -15.97
N SER A 138 6.25 -4.11 -16.21
CA SER A 138 5.77 -5.51 -16.29
C SER A 138 5.11 -5.98 -14.98
N ARG A 139 5.54 -5.45 -13.83
CA ARG A 139 4.91 -5.74 -12.54
C ARG A 139 3.60 -5.00 -12.36
N LYS A 140 3.50 -3.74 -12.82
CA LYS A 140 2.23 -3.00 -12.82
C LYS A 140 1.18 -3.71 -13.68
N LEU A 141 1.58 -4.19 -14.86
CA LEU A 141 0.69 -4.94 -15.76
C LEU A 141 0.19 -6.25 -15.12
N LYS A 142 1.09 -7.04 -14.51
CA LYS A 142 0.70 -8.25 -13.77
C LYS A 142 -0.26 -7.96 -12.63
N ASP A 143 -0.04 -6.86 -11.89
CA ASP A 143 -0.99 -6.44 -10.87
C ASP A 143 -2.36 -6.14 -11.51
N VAL A 144 -2.42 -5.41 -12.63
CA VAL A 144 -3.68 -5.08 -13.33
C VAL A 144 -4.43 -6.34 -13.79
N ASP A 145 -3.72 -7.33 -14.33
CA ASP A 145 -4.33 -8.55 -14.86
C ASP A 145 -4.76 -9.54 -13.73
N ASP A 146 -4.00 -9.63 -12.63
CA ASP A 146 -4.32 -10.51 -11.48
C ASP A 146 -5.31 -9.90 -10.46
N ILE A 147 -5.66 -8.61 -10.59
CA ILE A 147 -6.46 -7.84 -9.63
C ILE A 147 -7.88 -8.39 -9.33
N PRO A 148 -8.67 -8.99 -10.24
CA PRO A 148 -10.04 -9.37 -9.90
C PRO A 148 -10.15 -10.69 -9.11
N VAL A 149 -9.31 -11.67 -9.42
CA VAL A 149 -9.49 -13.06 -8.93
C VAL A 149 -8.61 -13.34 -7.70
N ASN A 150 -7.36 -12.89 -7.70
CA ASN A 150 -6.42 -13.24 -6.64
C ASN A 150 -6.62 -12.39 -5.38
N LYS A 151 -6.84 -11.07 -5.52
CA LYS A 151 -7.18 -10.20 -4.37
C LYS A 151 -8.49 -10.59 -3.68
N LYS A 152 -9.48 -11.14 -4.40
CA LYS A 152 -10.71 -11.69 -3.79
C LYS A 152 -10.42 -13.00 -3.03
N LYS A 153 -9.62 -13.90 -3.60
CA LYS A 153 -9.16 -15.13 -2.91
C LYS A 153 -8.36 -14.79 -1.65
N ASP A 154 -7.45 -13.82 -1.69
CA ASP A 154 -6.67 -13.39 -0.53
C ASP A 154 -7.53 -12.74 0.56
N LYS A 155 -8.45 -11.84 0.19
CA LYS A 155 -9.38 -11.24 1.15
C LYS A 155 -10.26 -12.29 1.83
N THR A 156 -10.76 -13.29 1.09
CA THR A 156 -11.55 -14.38 1.68
C THR A 156 -10.71 -15.29 2.57
N ALA A 157 -9.46 -15.61 2.19
CA ALA A 157 -8.54 -16.40 3.00
C ALA A 157 -8.16 -15.69 4.32
N VAL A 158 -7.89 -14.38 4.25
CA VAL A 158 -7.63 -13.54 5.42
C VAL A 158 -8.85 -13.49 6.35
N LEU A 159 -10.06 -13.34 5.79
CA LEU A 159 -11.30 -13.33 6.56
C LEU A 159 -11.59 -14.70 7.21
N LYS A 160 -11.40 -15.81 6.49
CA LYS A 160 -11.48 -17.17 7.05
C LYS A 160 -10.50 -17.37 8.21
N ARG A 161 -9.26 -16.89 8.09
CA ARG A 161 -8.26 -16.95 9.16
C ARG A 161 -8.69 -16.14 10.39
N ARG A 162 -9.24 -14.93 10.20
CA ARG A 162 -9.78 -14.10 11.30
C ARG A 162 -10.94 -14.79 12.02
N LEU A 163 -11.90 -15.35 11.27
CA LEU A 163 -13.03 -16.10 11.82
C LEU A 163 -12.56 -17.32 12.63
N ARG A 164 -11.58 -18.10 12.12
CA ARG A 164 -11.01 -19.24 12.85
C ARG A 164 -10.38 -18.82 14.18
N ARG A 165 -9.63 -17.71 14.19
CA ARG A 165 -9.02 -17.16 15.42
C ARG A 165 -10.08 -16.69 16.41
N ALA A 166 -11.14 -16.03 15.95
CA ALA A 166 -12.25 -15.60 16.79
C ALA A 166 -12.98 -16.80 17.42
N ARG A 167 -13.31 -17.83 16.64
CA ARG A 167 -13.89 -19.08 17.14
C ARG A 167 -13.02 -19.73 18.21
N SER A 168 -11.71 -19.84 17.97
CA SER A 168 -10.77 -20.42 18.94
C SER A 168 -10.71 -19.62 20.25
N LYS A 169 -10.76 -18.29 20.20
CA LYS A 169 -10.84 -17.44 21.41
C LYS A 169 -12.15 -17.64 22.17
N LEU A 170 -13.28 -17.80 21.47
CA LEU A 170 -14.58 -18.02 22.09
C LEU A 170 -14.71 -19.43 22.70
N ARG A 171 -14.14 -20.46 22.05
CA ARG A 171 -14.02 -21.82 22.62
C ARG A 171 -13.22 -21.82 23.93
N ARG A 172 -12.13 -21.03 23.99
CA ARG A 172 -11.36 -20.84 25.23
C ARG A 172 -12.14 -20.17 26.36
N LYS A 173 -13.25 -19.52 26.05
CA LYS A 173 -14.16 -18.90 27.03
C LYS A 173 -15.35 -19.81 27.38
N ASN A 174 -15.31 -21.10 27.01
CA ASN A 174 -16.36 -22.09 27.26
C ASN A 174 -17.75 -21.68 26.73
N LEU A 175 -17.80 -21.02 25.57
CA LEU A 175 -19.08 -20.73 24.89
C LEU A 175 -19.47 -21.89 23.96
N ASP A 176 -20.75 -22.22 23.92
CA ASP A 176 -21.29 -23.28 23.06
C ASP A 176 -21.17 -22.94 21.57
N GLU A 177 -20.91 -23.94 20.73
CA GLU A 177 -20.70 -23.78 19.28
C GLU A 177 -21.84 -23.02 18.59
N GLU A 178 -23.08 -23.21 19.03
CA GLU A 178 -24.25 -22.52 18.47
C GLU A 178 -24.26 -21.03 18.79
N THR A 179 -23.86 -20.65 20.02
CA THR A 179 -23.76 -19.25 20.44
C THR A 179 -22.62 -18.55 19.69
N ILE A 180 -21.50 -19.25 19.49
CA ILE A 180 -20.35 -18.78 18.72
C ILE A 180 -20.74 -18.52 17.26
N GLN A 181 -21.49 -19.44 16.64
CA GLN A 181 -21.97 -19.26 15.28
C GLN A 181 -22.94 -18.08 15.16
N LYS A 182 -23.89 -17.93 16.09
CA LYS A 182 -24.83 -16.78 16.13
C LYS A 182 -24.11 -15.45 16.32
N LEU A 183 -23.10 -15.35 17.19
CA LEU A 183 -22.34 -14.11 17.41
C LEU A 183 -21.52 -13.71 16.17
N LEU A 184 -20.88 -14.69 15.52
CA LEU A 184 -20.08 -14.45 14.32
C LEU A 184 -20.94 -14.11 13.11
N SER A 185 -22.10 -14.77 12.92
CA SER A 185 -23.03 -14.45 11.83
C SER A 185 -23.71 -13.09 12.05
N LYS A 186 -24.09 -12.75 13.28
CA LYS A 186 -24.65 -11.43 13.61
C LYS A 186 -23.66 -10.29 13.30
N SER A 187 -22.37 -10.52 13.55
CA SER A 187 -21.31 -9.58 13.16
C SER A 187 -21.14 -9.42 11.64
N GLN A 188 -21.39 -10.48 10.85
CA GLN A 188 -21.39 -10.40 9.38
C GLN A 188 -22.61 -9.66 8.82
N ILE A 189 -23.76 -9.75 9.48
CA ILE A 189 -25.00 -9.03 9.09
C ILE A 189 -24.84 -7.53 9.33
N LEU A 190 -24.20 -7.13 10.44
CA LEU A 190 -23.88 -5.73 10.74
C LEU A 190 -22.82 -5.14 9.81
N SER A 191 -21.90 -5.96 9.27
CA SER A 191 -20.86 -5.50 8.33
C SER A 191 -21.17 -5.76 6.85
N GLY A 192 -22.34 -6.30 6.52
CA GLY A 192 -22.59 -6.88 5.20
C GLY A 192 -24.07 -6.93 4.81
N LYS A 193 -24.64 -5.77 4.44
CA LYS A 193 -25.71 -5.77 3.43
C LYS A 193 -25.12 -6.18 2.08
N VAL A 194 -24.99 -7.49 1.85
CA VAL A 194 -24.97 -8.09 0.51
C VAL A 194 -26.00 -9.22 0.50
N LYS A 195 -27.00 -9.01 -0.34
CA LYS A 195 -28.22 -9.79 -0.53
C LYS A 195 -27.93 -11.24 -0.92
N LYS A 196 -28.76 -12.15 -0.42
CA LYS A 196 -29.20 -13.34 -1.15
C LYS A 196 -30.71 -13.18 -1.34
N ASN A 197 -31.17 -13.21 -2.58
CA ASN A 197 -32.47 -13.76 -2.96
C ASN A 197 -32.39 -14.12 -4.45
N THR A 198 -32.62 -15.39 -4.71
CA THR A 198 -32.81 -16.04 -6.01
C THR A 198 -34.31 -16.06 -6.31
N ALA A 199 -34.73 -15.53 -7.46
CA ALA A 199 -35.83 -16.00 -8.30
C ALA A 199 -35.89 -15.19 -9.61
N GLU A 200 -35.73 -15.93 -10.72
CA GLU A 200 -36.16 -15.81 -12.13
C GLU A 200 -36.39 -14.46 -12.89
N LYS A 201 -36.07 -14.55 -14.19
CA LYS A 201 -35.94 -13.57 -15.32
C LYS A 201 -37.28 -12.89 -15.76
N PRO A 202 -37.34 -11.86 -16.67
CA PRO A 202 -36.49 -11.63 -17.86
C PRO A 202 -36.03 -10.18 -18.20
N GLU A 203 -35.17 -10.13 -19.22
CA GLU A 203 -34.56 -9.06 -20.05
C GLU A 203 -35.06 -7.60 -19.99
N ALA A 204 -34.11 -6.66 -19.83
CA ALA A 204 -33.72 -5.64 -20.83
C ALA A 204 -32.86 -4.51 -20.20
N ASN A 205 -31.78 -4.16 -20.90
CA ASN A 205 -31.05 -2.89 -20.98
C ASN A 205 -30.50 -2.13 -19.75
N GLU A 206 -29.21 -1.82 -19.90
CA GLU A 206 -28.45 -0.63 -19.48
C GLU A 206 -27.92 -0.51 -18.03
N THR A 207 -26.58 -0.47 -18.02
CA THR A 207 -25.64 -0.02 -17.00
C THR A 207 -26.10 1.21 -16.22
N SER A 208 -26.32 1.07 -14.91
CA SER A 208 -26.31 2.20 -13.98
C SER A 208 -25.72 1.79 -12.62
N MET A 209 -24.50 2.26 -12.36
CA MET A 209 -23.85 2.16 -11.06
C MET A 209 -24.64 3.00 -10.05
N LYS A 210 -25.35 2.35 -9.13
CA LYS A 210 -26.16 3.02 -8.09
C LYS A 210 -25.25 3.82 -7.15
N LYS A 211 -25.28 5.16 -7.30
CA LYS A 211 -24.70 6.15 -6.38
C LYS A 211 -25.28 5.92 -4.96
N LYS A 212 -24.41 5.68 -3.98
CA LYS A 212 -24.80 5.78 -2.55
C LYS A 212 -24.85 7.26 -2.18
N VAL A 213 -26.04 7.85 -2.18
CA VAL A 213 -26.29 9.17 -1.59
C VAL A 213 -26.23 9.01 -0.06
N VAL A 214 -25.35 9.76 0.60
CA VAL A 214 -25.25 9.77 2.06
C VAL A 214 -26.19 10.86 2.56
N GLU A 215 -27.01 10.61 3.58
CA GLU A 215 -27.82 11.65 4.22
C GLU A 215 -26.90 12.67 4.91
N ILE A 216 -26.93 13.93 4.43
CA ILE A 216 -26.03 15.02 4.86
C ILE A 216 -26.76 16.07 5.71
N VAL A 217 -28.09 16.11 5.65
CA VAL A 217 -28.93 17.15 6.27
C VAL A 217 -28.87 17.11 7.80
N GLY A 218 -28.53 15.97 8.41
CA GLY A 218 -28.43 15.82 9.87
C GLY A 218 -27.04 16.08 10.46
N ASN A 219 -26.05 16.52 9.67
CA ASN A 219 -24.70 16.76 10.19
C ASN A 219 -24.61 18.11 10.93
N PRO A 220 -23.87 18.19 12.05
CA PRO A 220 -23.67 19.45 12.77
C PRO A 220 -22.91 20.48 11.90
N PRO A 221 -23.12 21.79 12.12
CA PRO A 221 -22.46 22.85 11.35
C PRO A 221 -20.94 22.71 11.33
N HIS A 222 -20.36 22.83 10.13
CA HIS A 222 -18.92 22.70 9.88
C HIS A 222 -18.45 23.71 8.83
N HIS A 223 -17.17 24.08 8.86
CA HIS A 223 -16.58 25.04 7.91
C HIS A 223 -16.31 24.42 6.51
N ILE A 224 -16.65 23.14 6.33
CA ILE A 224 -16.54 22.43 5.06
C ILE A 224 -17.93 21.92 4.67
N LEU A 225 -18.36 22.26 3.46
CA LEU A 225 -19.58 21.75 2.85
C LEU A 225 -19.25 20.54 1.96
N LEU A 226 -20.13 19.54 2.00
CA LEU A 226 -20.13 18.38 1.13
C LEU A 226 -21.28 18.53 0.13
N VAL A 227 -20.91 18.53 -1.14
CA VAL A 227 -21.83 18.65 -2.27
C VAL A 227 -21.87 17.31 -2.98
N GLN A 228 -23.04 16.72 -3.10
CA GLN A 228 -23.26 15.40 -3.72
C GLN A 228 -24.14 15.50 -4.95
N ASN A 229 -24.04 14.48 -5.80
CA ASN A 229 -24.81 14.35 -7.02
C ASN A 229 -24.48 15.40 -8.08
N LEU A 230 -23.19 15.73 -8.21
CA LEU A 230 -22.71 16.54 -9.33
C LEU A 230 -22.86 15.78 -10.66
N PRO A 231 -23.07 16.49 -11.79
CA PRO A 231 -22.98 15.91 -13.12
C PRO A 231 -21.52 15.53 -13.44
N GLN A 232 -21.31 14.61 -14.38
CA GLN A 232 -19.97 14.09 -14.72
C GLN A 232 -19.10 15.13 -15.42
N ASP A 233 -19.72 16.07 -16.13
CA ASP A 233 -19.02 17.07 -16.96
C ASP A 233 -18.72 18.37 -16.20
N VAL A 234 -18.76 18.35 -14.87
CA VAL A 234 -18.49 19.53 -14.04
C VAL A 234 -17.00 19.84 -14.00
N THR A 235 -16.68 21.10 -14.22
CA THR A 235 -15.31 21.62 -14.09
C THR A 235 -15.15 22.43 -12.81
N LEU A 236 -13.92 22.50 -12.30
CA LEU A 236 -13.57 23.24 -11.09
C LEU A 236 -14.01 24.72 -11.13
N PRO A 237 -13.73 25.52 -12.18
CA PRO A 237 -14.08 26.95 -12.19
C PRO A 237 -15.59 27.19 -12.14
N GLU A 238 -16.40 26.27 -12.67
CA GLU A 238 -17.87 26.38 -12.58
C GLU A 238 -18.37 26.23 -11.15
N LEU A 239 -17.74 25.35 -10.36
CA LEU A 239 -18.07 25.17 -8.95
C LEU A 239 -17.60 26.35 -8.10
N GLU A 240 -16.43 26.91 -8.41
CA GLU A 240 -15.96 28.12 -7.74
C GLU A 240 -16.98 29.25 -7.94
N ASN A 241 -17.43 29.51 -9.17
CA ASN A 241 -18.40 30.56 -9.45
C ASN A 241 -19.72 30.44 -8.66
N ILE A 242 -20.17 29.21 -8.36
CA ILE A 242 -21.40 28.96 -7.60
C ILE A 242 -21.19 29.16 -6.10
N PHE A 243 -20.01 28.80 -5.60
CA PHE A 243 -19.70 28.75 -4.16
C PHE A 243 -18.79 29.89 -3.69
N ILE A 244 -18.45 30.84 -4.55
CA ILE A 244 -17.77 32.08 -4.17
C ILE A 244 -18.72 32.88 -3.26
N ALA A 245 -18.33 32.99 -2.00
CA ALA A 245 -18.99 33.78 -0.97
C ALA A 245 -17.95 34.27 0.05
N ASP A 246 -18.39 35.08 1.01
CA ASP A 246 -17.50 35.64 2.04
C ASP A 246 -16.73 34.55 2.80
N GLY A 247 -15.40 34.62 2.77
CA GLY A 247 -14.50 33.67 3.41
C GLY A 247 -14.43 32.29 2.74
N PHE A 248 -14.68 32.23 1.44
CA PHE A 248 -14.30 31.10 0.58
C PHE A 248 -12.78 30.83 0.63
N LYS A 249 -12.37 29.56 0.65
CA LYS A 249 -10.95 29.16 0.68
C LYS A 249 -10.55 28.28 -0.50
N GLU A 250 -11.21 27.14 -0.68
CA GLU A 250 -10.86 26.16 -1.73
C GLU A 250 -12.07 25.28 -2.08
N VAL A 251 -12.18 24.89 -3.35
CA VAL A 251 -13.07 23.81 -3.81
C VAL A 251 -12.23 22.60 -4.21
N ARG A 252 -12.50 21.47 -3.57
CA ARG A 252 -11.88 20.18 -3.90
C ARG A 252 -12.89 19.29 -4.62
N LEU A 253 -12.73 19.17 -5.93
CA LEU A 253 -13.55 18.30 -6.77
C LEU A 253 -13.09 16.83 -6.71
N VAL A 254 -14.02 15.90 -6.53
CA VAL A 254 -13.79 14.45 -6.62
C VAL A 254 -14.67 13.87 -7.72
N SER A 255 -14.18 13.95 -8.95
CA SER A 255 -14.88 13.50 -10.18
C SER A 255 -15.30 12.03 -10.12
N VAL A 256 -14.44 11.15 -9.59
CA VAL A 256 -14.70 9.69 -9.49
C VAL A 256 -15.99 9.37 -8.72
N ARG A 257 -16.39 10.23 -7.78
CA ARG A 257 -17.59 10.02 -6.94
C ARG A 257 -18.68 11.07 -7.16
N ASN A 258 -18.52 11.97 -8.14
CA ASN A 258 -19.46 13.04 -8.42
C ASN A 258 -19.82 13.87 -7.17
N LEU A 259 -18.78 14.25 -6.41
CA LEU A 259 -18.91 15.06 -5.20
C LEU A 259 -17.81 16.11 -5.15
N CYS A 260 -18.06 17.21 -4.45
CA CYS A 260 -17.04 18.19 -4.13
C CYS A 260 -17.10 18.60 -2.65
N PHE A 261 -15.97 19.06 -2.15
CA PHE A 261 -15.85 19.69 -0.83
C PHE A 261 -15.56 21.16 -1.02
N VAL A 262 -16.29 22.01 -0.32
CA VAL A 262 -16.09 23.45 -0.34
C VAL A 262 -15.66 23.90 1.05
N GLU A 263 -14.46 24.46 1.17
CA GLU A 263 -13.90 24.91 2.44
C GLU A 263 -14.05 26.42 2.61
N TYR A 264 -14.48 26.83 3.80
CA TYR A 264 -14.59 28.22 4.22
C TYR A 264 -13.71 28.49 5.44
N HIS A 265 -13.39 29.76 5.66
CA HIS A 265 -12.55 30.19 6.78
C HIS A 265 -13.24 30.05 8.14
N SER A 266 -14.57 30.20 8.19
CA SER A 266 -15.37 30.12 9.42
C SER A 266 -16.61 29.25 9.20
N THR A 267 -17.05 28.58 10.27
CA THR A 267 -18.30 27.80 10.28
C THR A 267 -19.51 28.69 9.98
N GLN A 268 -19.50 29.95 10.45
CA GLN A 268 -20.60 30.90 10.20
C GLN A 268 -20.76 31.22 8.72
N ASN A 269 -19.66 31.29 7.96
CA ASN A 269 -19.70 31.59 6.53
C ASN A 269 -20.30 30.42 5.75
N ALA A 270 -19.91 29.18 6.11
CA ALA A 270 -20.49 27.98 5.53
C ALA A 270 -22.01 27.88 5.81
N VAL A 271 -22.46 28.25 7.00
CA VAL A 271 -23.88 28.28 7.37
C VAL A 271 -24.67 29.26 6.50
N LYS A 272 -24.18 30.50 6.34
CA LYS A 272 -24.80 31.51 5.48
C LYS A 272 -24.97 31.02 4.04
N VAL A 273 -23.96 30.32 3.50
CA VAL A 273 -24.03 29.78 2.14
C VAL A 273 -25.09 28.69 2.02
N VAL A 274 -25.20 27.79 3.01
CA VAL A 274 -26.24 26.75 3.03
C VAL A 274 -27.64 27.35 3.20
N GLU A 275 -27.79 28.39 4.01
CA GLU A 275 -29.06 29.11 4.17
C GLU A 275 -29.49 29.81 2.87
N ASN A 276 -28.54 30.37 2.12
CA ASN A 276 -28.81 31.06 0.86
C ASN A 276 -29.08 30.11 -0.31
N LEU A 277 -28.29 29.06 -0.47
CA LEU A 277 -28.40 28.11 -1.59
C LEU A 277 -29.42 26.98 -1.33
N GLY A 278 -29.71 26.71 -0.06
CA GLY A 278 -30.52 25.58 0.36
C GLY A 278 -29.78 24.24 0.31
N HIS A 279 -30.43 23.19 0.82
CA HIS A 279 -29.89 21.83 0.83
C HIS A 279 -30.04 21.11 -0.51
N ASP A 280 -30.99 21.51 -1.35
CA ASP A 280 -31.23 20.95 -2.67
C ASP A 280 -31.12 22.08 -3.71
N PHE A 281 -30.12 22.00 -4.59
CA PHE A 281 -29.83 23.01 -5.61
C PHE A 281 -29.82 22.38 -7.01
N SER A 282 -30.54 22.98 -7.96
CA SER A 282 -30.60 22.47 -9.33
C SER A 282 -29.48 23.05 -10.19
N PHE A 283 -28.65 22.18 -10.76
CA PHE A 283 -27.52 22.58 -11.60
C PHE A 283 -27.36 21.66 -12.81
N LYS A 284 -27.30 22.23 -14.02
CA LYS A 284 -27.08 21.52 -15.31
C LYS A 284 -27.82 20.17 -15.40
N ASN A 285 -29.13 20.18 -15.16
CA ASN A 285 -30.05 19.03 -15.20
C ASN A 285 -29.86 17.97 -14.09
N SER A 286 -29.11 18.28 -13.03
CA SER A 286 -28.97 17.43 -11.84
C SER A 286 -29.36 18.16 -10.56
N SER A 287 -30.11 17.50 -9.69
CA SER A 287 -30.39 18.01 -8.33
C SER A 287 -29.23 17.67 -7.41
N ILE A 288 -28.44 18.68 -7.09
CA ILE A 288 -27.30 18.61 -6.19
C ILE A 288 -27.80 18.68 -4.75
N LYS A 289 -27.17 17.90 -3.86
CA LYS A 289 -27.41 17.97 -2.41
C LYS A 289 -26.25 18.61 -1.69
N ILE A 290 -26.52 19.65 -0.91
CA ILE A 290 -25.55 20.41 -0.13
C ILE A 290 -25.78 20.13 1.36
N GLY A 291 -24.73 19.82 2.10
CA GLY A 291 -24.79 19.75 3.56
C GLY A 291 -23.40 19.80 4.19
N TYR A 292 -23.32 19.73 5.52
CA TYR A 292 -22.05 19.83 6.21
C TYR A 292 -21.24 18.53 6.08
N ALA A 293 -19.92 18.66 5.88
CA ALA A 293 -19.02 17.51 5.90
C ALA A 293 -18.95 16.91 7.31
N LYS A 294 -18.70 15.59 7.38
CA LYS A 294 -18.44 14.94 8.67
C LYS A 294 -17.07 15.37 9.18
N LYS A 295 -17.00 15.64 10.48
CA LYS A 295 -15.75 15.82 11.22
C LYS A 295 -14.96 14.51 11.28
#